data_AF-A0A1V6V3E6-F1
#
_entry.id   AF-A0A1V6V3E6-F1
#
_cell.length_a   1.000
_cell.length_b   1.000
_cell.length_c   1.000
_cell.angle_alpha   90.00
_cell.angle_beta   90.00
_cell.angle_gamma   90.00
#
_symmetry.space_group_name_H-M   'P 1'
#
loop_
_entity.id
_entity.type
_entity.pdbx_description
1 polymer ?
#
loop_
_entity_poly.entity_id
_entity_poly.type
_entity_poly.pdbx_seq_one_letter_code
_entity_poly.pdbx_strand_id
1 'polypeptide(L)'
;MVQLNTLLAWACFSLGAQAVSGFGKTCNSWQITDVRRPHILHANCAMPSGVYNVGTQLVLNLCLANDNGRLVHRANGGWDGSCNISGWNPDQFTGTVMHASCKNNAGQYVSTSIDLSESPSTLVNTPTAHNDEKDNFVGNLNGNLAC
;
A
#
# COMPACT_ATOMS: atom_id res chain seq x y z
N MET A 1 51.10 -4.67 -33.81
CA MET A 1 50.55 -5.06 -32.50
C MET A 1 49.53 -4.00 -32.10
N VAL A 2 48.24 -4.31 -32.17
CA VAL A 2 47.17 -3.41 -31.69
C VAL A 2 46.54 -4.12 -30.49
N GLN A 3 46.77 -3.59 -29.29
CA GLN A 3 46.08 -4.04 -28.08
C GLN A 3 44.64 -3.51 -28.14
N LEU A 4 43.67 -4.45 -28.23
CA LEU A 4 42.26 -4.14 -28.14
C LEU A 4 41.82 -4.34 -26.68
N ASN A 5 41.84 -3.26 -25.92
CA ASN A 5 41.17 -3.17 -24.61
C ASN A 5 39.65 -3.10 -24.87
N THR A 6 38.94 -4.19 -24.63
CA THR A 6 37.47 -4.20 -24.66
C THR A 6 36.95 -4.27 -23.24
N LEU A 7 36.37 -3.16 -22.80
CA LEU A 7 35.74 -2.93 -21.49
C LEU A 7 34.68 -3.99 -21.18
N LEU A 8 34.69 -4.49 -19.94
CA LEU A 8 33.59 -5.27 -19.37
C LEU A 8 32.33 -4.40 -19.28
N ALA A 9 31.31 -4.72 -20.09
CA ALA A 9 29.98 -4.17 -19.93
C ALA A 9 29.32 -4.83 -18.71
N TRP A 10 29.26 -4.10 -17.60
CA TRP A 10 28.40 -4.43 -16.47
C TRP A 10 26.94 -4.21 -16.91
N ALA A 11 26.27 -5.27 -17.32
CA ALA A 11 24.83 -5.27 -17.45
C ALA A 11 24.23 -5.18 -16.03
N CYS A 12 23.91 -3.95 -15.60
CA CYS A 12 23.06 -3.75 -14.45
C CYS A 12 21.66 -4.24 -14.85
N PHE A 13 21.37 -5.52 -14.59
CA PHE A 13 20.01 -6.05 -14.65
C PHE A 13 19.24 -5.43 -13.48
N SER A 14 18.80 -4.19 -13.65
CA SER A 14 17.71 -3.65 -12.85
C SER A 14 16.46 -4.41 -13.27
N LEU A 15 16.19 -5.52 -12.58
CA LEU A 15 14.86 -6.09 -12.49
C LEU A 15 13.97 -4.98 -11.92
N GLY A 16 13.36 -4.19 -12.83
CA GLY A 16 12.25 -3.34 -12.48
C GLY A 16 11.17 -4.25 -11.95
N ALA A 17 11.02 -4.31 -10.63
CA ALA A 17 9.83 -4.84 -10.02
C ALA A 17 8.68 -4.03 -10.61
N GLN A 18 7.89 -4.66 -11.48
CA GLN A 18 6.69 -4.03 -11.97
C GLN A 18 5.77 -3.90 -10.75
N ALA A 19 5.48 -2.67 -10.35
CA ALA A 19 4.39 -2.40 -9.42
C ALA A 19 3.11 -2.86 -10.12
N VAL A 20 2.70 -4.10 -9.86
CA VAL A 20 1.37 -4.58 -10.25
C VAL A 20 0.42 -3.83 -9.32
N SER A 21 0.00 -2.65 -9.75
CA SER A 21 -0.53 -1.59 -8.88
C SER A 21 -1.71 -2.11 -8.04
N GLY A 22 -1.59 -2.00 -6.72
CA GLY A 22 -2.60 -2.38 -5.74
C GLY A 22 -2.69 -3.89 -5.45
N PHE A 23 -2.71 -4.25 -4.17
CA PHE A 23 -2.92 -5.64 -3.76
C PHE A 23 -4.23 -6.22 -4.31
N GLY A 24 -5.27 -5.41 -4.50
CA GLY A 24 -6.57 -5.82 -5.03
C GLY A 24 -6.54 -6.44 -6.43
N LYS A 25 -5.46 -6.23 -7.21
CA LYS A 25 -5.30 -6.87 -8.53
C LYS A 25 -4.72 -8.29 -8.46
N THR A 26 -3.93 -8.58 -7.44
CA THR A 26 -3.11 -9.81 -7.38
C THR A 26 -3.31 -10.62 -6.11
N CYS A 27 -4.10 -10.11 -5.16
CA CYS A 27 -4.50 -10.81 -3.96
C CYS A 27 -6.01 -11.11 -4.00
N ASN A 28 -6.46 -12.04 -3.16
CA ASN A 28 -7.86 -12.38 -2.96
C ASN A 28 -8.13 -12.67 -1.47
N SER A 29 -9.42 -12.84 -1.14
CA SER A 29 -9.89 -13.24 0.20
C SER A 29 -9.34 -12.35 1.32
N TRP A 30 -9.33 -11.04 1.09
CA TRP A 30 -8.77 -10.08 2.05
C TRP A 30 -9.78 -9.61 3.09
N GLN A 31 -9.28 -9.27 4.28
CA GLN A 31 -10.07 -8.78 5.40
C GLN A 31 -9.19 -8.05 6.41
N ILE A 32 -9.79 -7.20 7.24
CA ILE A 32 -9.14 -6.70 8.47
C ILE A 32 -9.61 -7.52 9.65
N THR A 33 -8.67 -8.09 10.41
CA THR A 33 -8.96 -9.08 11.46
C THR A 33 -8.93 -8.52 12.88
N ASP A 34 -8.62 -7.24 13.08
CA ASP A 34 -8.63 -6.61 14.40
C ASP A 34 -9.07 -5.15 14.32
N VAL A 35 -10.24 -4.84 14.90
CA VAL A 35 -10.84 -3.50 14.98
C VAL A 35 -10.43 -2.73 16.25
N ARG A 36 -9.66 -3.35 17.15
CA ARG A 36 -9.23 -2.74 18.43
C ARG A 36 -7.79 -2.23 18.41
N ARG A 37 -6.97 -2.73 17.49
CA ARG A 37 -5.57 -2.38 17.15
C ARG A 37 -4.57 -3.48 17.53
N PRO A 38 -3.52 -3.68 16.71
CA PRO A 38 -3.25 -3.02 15.43
C PRO A 38 -4.22 -3.49 14.34
N HIS A 39 -4.60 -2.60 13.42
CA HIS A 39 -5.43 -2.97 12.28
C HIS A 39 -4.57 -3.75 11.27
N ILE A 40 -4.80 -5.07 11.20
CA ILE A 40 -4.04 -5.98 10.33
C ILE A 40 -4.89 -6.33 9.11
N LEU A 41 -4.38 -6.04 7.91
CA LEU A 41 -4.91 -6.55 6.66
C LEU A 41 -4.37 -7.96 6.43
N HIS A 42 -5.27 -8.92 6.23
CA HIS A 42 -4.95 -10.26 5.76
C HIS A 42 -5.34 -10.39 4.30
N ALA A 43 -4.56 -11.13 3.51
CA ALA A 43 -4.93 -11.53 2.15
C ALA A 43 -4.15 -12.77 1.68
N ASN A 44 -4.66 -13.42 0.63
CA ASN A 44 -3.89 -14.41 -0.13
C ASN A 44 -3.33 -13.71 -1.37
N CYS A 45 -2.02 -13.72 -1.58
CA CYS A 45 -1.38 -12.95 -2.64
C CYS A 45 -0.63 -13.82 -3.64
N ALA A 46 -0.80 -13.55 -4.93
CA ALA A 46 -0.14 -14.30 -5.98
C ALA A 46 1.38 -14.07 -5.95
N MET A 47 2.15 -15.15 -5.97
CA MET A 47 3.59 -15.14 -6.22
C MET A 47 3.86 -15.02 -7.73
N PRO A 48 5.09 -14.70 -8.16
CA PRO A 48 5.45 -14.66 -9.58
C PRO A 48 5.22 -15.99 -10.31
N SER A 49 5.20 -17.11 -9.59
CA SER A 49 4.86 -18.45 -10.11
C SER A 49 3.37 -18.63 -10.46
N GLY A 50 2.50 -17.70 -10.06
CA GLY A 50 1.04 -17.82 -10.15
C GLY A 50 0.39 -18.58 -8.98
N VAL A 51 1.20 -19.21 -8.11
CA VAL A 51 0.70 -19.82 -6.87
C VAL A 51 0.44 -18.74 -5.83
N TYR A 52 -0.61 -18.89 -5.03
CA TYR A 52 -0.92 -17.96 -3.95
C TYR A 52 -0.15 -18.31 -2.68
N ASN A 53 0.48 -17.30 -2.09
CA ASN A 53 0.89 -17.34 -0.69
C ASN A 53 -0.33 -16.96 0.17
N VAL A 54 -0.73 -17.86 1.07
CA VAL A 54 -2.00 -17.79 1.81
C VAL A 54 -1.78 -17.17 3.17
N GLY A 55 -2.70 -16.29 3.59
CA GLY A 55 -2.71 -15.72 4.94
C GLY A 55 -1.60 -14.71 5.20
N THR A 56 -1.15 -13.99 4.16
CA THR A 56 -0.20 -12.88 4.31
C THR A 56 -0.82 -11.74 5.11
N GLN A 57 -0.01 -11.01 5.86
CA GLN A 57 -0.46 -10.01 6.82
C GLN A 57 0.30 -8.70 6.64
N LEU A 58 -0.39 -7.58 6.87
CA LEU A 58 0.19 -6.24 6.87
C LEU A 58 -0.45 -5.38 7.94
N VAL A 59 0.39 -4.77 8.78
CA VAL A 59 -0.04 -3.79 9.76
C VAL A 59 -0.26 -2.44 9.07
N LEU A 60 -1.49 -1.95 9.02
CA LEU A 60 -1.81 -0.74 8.25
C LEU A 60 -1.20 0.56 8.79
N ASN A 61 -0.75 0.59 10.06
CA ASN A 61 0.04 1.69 10.59
C ASN A 61 1.37 1.91 9.87
N LEU A 62 1.87 0.88 9.17
CA LEU A 62 3.09 0.99 8.36
C LEU A 62 2.84 1.72 7.04
N CYS A 63 1.58 1.88 6.63
CA CYS A 63 1.22 2.31 5.28
C CYS A 63 0.33 3.53 5.24
N LEU A 64 -0.30 3.88 6.36
CA LEU A 64 -1.30 4.93 6.41
C LEU A 64 -1.00 5.93 7.51
N ALA A 65 -1.30 7.20 7.23
CA ALA A 65 -1.28 8.30 8.18
C ALA A 65 -2.62 9.04 8.21
N ASN A 66 -2.83 9.79 9.28
CA ASN A 66 -3.80 10.88 9.32
C ASN A 66 -3.11 12.20 8.94
N ASP A 67 -3.66 12.91 7.98
CA ASP A 67 -3.22 14.22 7.51
C ASP A 67 -4.37 15.22 7.69
N ASN A 68 -4.41 15.87 8.85
CA ASN A 68 -5.44 16.85 9.23
C ASN A 68 -6.89 16.36 9.02
N GLY A 69 -7.19 15.12 9.42
CA GLY A 69 -8.50 14.50 9.28
C GLY A 69 -8.67 13.71 7.98
N ARG A 70 -7.69 13.75 7.06
CA ARG A 70 -7.68 12.94 5.84
C ARG A 70 -6.80 11.72 6.02
N LEU A 71 -7.33 10.54 5.73
CA LEU A 71 -6.55 9.31 5.69
C LEU A 71 -5.74 9.25 4.39
N VAL A 72 -4.43 9.00 4.49
CA VAL A 72 -3.51 9.05 3.35
C VAL A 72 -2.51 7.90 3.37
N HIS A 73 -2.01 7.52 2.21
CA HIS A 73 -0.84 6.65 2.07
C HIS A 73 0.42 7.34 2.55
N ARG A 74 1.11 6.73 3.53
CA ARG A 74 2.36 7.24 4.09
C ARG A 74 3.07 6.13 4.87
N ALA A 75 4.32 5.87 4.53
CA ALA A 75 5.17 4.94 5.28
C ALA A 75 5.23 5.32 6.76
N ASN A 76 5.06 4.33 7.64
CA ASN A 76 5.12 4.47 9.09
C ASN A 76 4.21 5.58 9.64
N GLY A 77 3.06 5.79 8.99
CA GLY A 77 2.19 6.92 9.26
C GLY A 77 1.42 6.87 10.58
N GLY A 78 1.23 5.67 11.16
CA GLY A 78 0.57 5.51 12.47
C GLY A 78 -0.85 6.06 12.52
N TRP A 79 -1.63 5.92 11.44
CA TRP A 79 -2.97 6.50 11.32
C TRP A 79 -3.89 6.21 12.50
N ASP A 80 -3.84 4.98 13.04
CA ASP A 80 -4.81 4.57 14.04
C ASP A 80 -4.72 5.45 15.29
N GLY A 81 -3.56 6.01 15.67
CA GLY A 81 -3.39 6.87 16.84
C GLY A 81 -4.33 8.08 16.91
N SER A 82 -4.88 8.50 15.76
CA SER A 82 -5.79 9.65 15.65
C SER A 82 -7.02 9.39 14.78
N CYS A 83 -7.24 8.13 14.39
CA CYS A 83 -8.38 7.70 13.60
C CYS A 83 -9.10 6.54 14.27
N ASN A 84 -10.39 6.45 14.03
CA ASN A 84 -11.24 5.36 14.49
C ASN A 84 -11.97 4.76 13.29
N ILE A 85 -11.93 3.43 13.19
CA ILE A 85 -12.90 2.67 12.40
C ILE A 85 -14.01 2.23 13.36
N SER A 86 -14.92 3.15 13.66
CA SER A 86 -15.92 2.92 14.71
C SER A 86 -16.94 1.86 14.27
N GLY A 87 -16.96 0.73 14.99
CA GLY A 87 -17.97 -0.31 14.86
C GLY A 87 -17.64 -1.35 13.79
N TRP A 88 -17.82 -2.63 14.13
CA TRP A 88 -17.81 -3.71 13.15
C TRP A 88 -19.08 -3.56 12.28
N ASN A 89 -19.01 -2.67 11.30
CA ASN A 89 -20.01 -2.55 10.24
C ASN A 89 -19.34 -3.03 8.94
N PRO A 90 -19.92 -3.97 8.19
CA PRO A 90 -19.40 -4.39 6.88
C PRO A 90 -19.10 -3.22 5.92
N ASP A 91 -19.75 -2.07 6.10
CA ASP A 91 -19.53 -0.87 5.28
C ASP A 91 -18.18 -0.16 5.54
N GLN A 92 -17.43 -0.52 6.61
CA GLN A 92 -16.12 0.07 6.87
C GLN A 92 -15.07 -0.37 5.84
N PHE A 93 -15.33 -1.49 5.15
CA PHE A 93 -14.53 -1.98 4.03
C PHE A 93 -15.44 -2.37 2.87
N THR A 94 -15.39 -1.59 1.79
CA THR A 94 -16.09 -1.93 0.55
C THR A 94 -15.04 -2.22 -0.51
N GLY A 95 -14.78 -3.51 -0.77
CA GLY A 95 -13.72 -3.94 -1.67
C GLY A 95 -12.34 -3.55 -1.11
N THR A 96 -11.65 -2.63 -1.77
CA THR A 96 -10.33 -2.11 -1.37
C THR A 96 -10.43 -0.76 -0.64
N VAL A 97 -11.63 -0.19 -0.54
CA VAL A 97 -11.88 1.10 0.12
C VAL A 97 -12.09 0.91 1.61
N MET A 98 -11.25 1.57 2.41
CA MET A 98 -11.37 1.70 3.85
C MET A 98 -12.07 3.01 4.20
N HIS A 99 -13.08 2.96 5.07
CA HIS A 99 -13.73 4.12 5.66
C HIS A 99 -13.27 4.30 7.11
N ALA A 100 -13.06 5.54 7.54
CA ALA A 100 -12.66 5.86 8.92
C ALA A 100 -13.17 7.24 9.34
N SER A 101 -12.99 7.57 10.61
CA SER A 101 -13.16 8.92 11.14
C SER A 101 -11.88 9.37 11.82
N CYS A 102 -11.28 10.46 11.33
CA CYS A 102 -9.96 10.92 11.74
C CYS A 102 -10.01 12.30 12.39
N LYS A 103 -9.23 12.50 13.44
CA LYS A 103 -9.12 13.77 14.16
C LYS A 103 -8.36 14.78 13.31
N ASN A 104 -8.97 15.94 13.03
CA ASN A 104 -8.32 17.06 12.37
C ASN A 104 -7.54 17.94 13.38
N ASN A 105 -6.84 18.96 12.88
CA ASN A 105 -6.03 19.87 13.71
C ASN A 105 -6.88 20.74 14.66
N ALA A 106 -8.16 20.93 14.36
CA ALA A 106 -9.13 21.56 15.27
C ALA A 106 -9.62 20.61 16.37
N GLY A 107 -9.16 19.36 16.37
CA GLY A 107 -9.51 18.34 17.34
C GLY A 107 -10.84 17.62 17.07
N GLN A 108 -11.50 17.91 15.95
CA GLN A 108 -12.76 17.31 15.55
C GLN A 108 -12.52 16.04 14.74
N TYR A 109 -13.37 15.03 14.93
CA TYR A 109 -13.35 13.82 14.09
C TYR A 109 -14.18 14.04 12.82
N VAL A 110 -13.55 13.85 11.67
CA VAL A 110 -14.18 13.99 10.35
C VAL A 110 -14.13 12.65 9.61
N SER A 111 -15.20 12.33 8.89
CA SER A 111 -15.25 11.13 8.05
C SER A 111 -14.27 11.22 6.89
N THR A 112 -13.60 10.12 6.59
CA THR A 112 -12.63 9.99 5.50
C THR A 112 -12.68 8.57 4.92
N SER A 113 -12.21 8.41 3.70
CA SER A 113 -12.01 7.09 3.08
C SER A 113 -10.74 7.07 2.25
N ILE A 114 -10.20 5.88 2.01
CA ILE A 114 -9.04 5.66 1.15
C ILE A 114 -9.18 4.33 0.42
N ASP A 115 -8.87 4.28 -0.87
CA ASP A 115 -8.67 3.01 -1.57
C ASP A 115 -7.24 2.53 -1.30
N LEU A 116 -7.12 1.42 -0.55
CA LEU A 116 -5.82 0.87 -0.18
C LEU A 116 -5.02 0.32 -1.37
N SER A 117 -5.71 -0.01 -2.47
CA SER A 117 -5.09 -0.54 -3.69
C SER A 117 -4.77 0.54 -4.72
N GLU A 118 -5.19 1.78 -4.51
CA GLU A 118 -4.93 2.86 -5.47
C GLU A 118 -3.54 3.45 -5.23
N SER A 119 -2.71 3.47 -6.28
CA SER A 119 -1.48 4.25 -6.22
C SER A 119 -1.82 5.74 -6.32
N PRO A 120 -1.22 6.62 -5.49
CA PRO A 120 -1.51 8.06 -5.52
C PRO A 120 -1.23 8.72 -6.89
N SER A 121 -0.48 8.05 -7.77
CA SER A 121 -0.18 8.47 -9.14
C SER A 121 -1.35 8.44 -10.13
N THR A 122 -2.50 7.86 -9.78
CA THR A 122 -3.69 7.85 -10.65
C THR A 122 -4.49 9.16 -10.65
N LEU A 123 -4.19 10.08 -9.72
CA LEU A 123 -4.84 11.40 -9.65
C LEU A 123 -4.08 12.51 -10.42
N VAL A 124 -2.94 12.20 -11.06
CA VAL A 124 -2.15 13.22 -11.77
C VAL A 124 -1.76 12.72 -13.17
N ASN A 125 -2.49 13.19 -14.18
CA ASN A 125 -2.11 13.07 -15.60
C ASN A 125 -0.86 13.94 -15.92
N THR A 126 0.28 13.65 -15.31
CA THR A 126 1.57 14.21 -15.76
C THR A 126 2.66 13.14 -15.78
N PRO A 127 3.38 12.98 -16.91
CA PRO A 127 4.54 12.11 -16.99
C PRO A 127 5.72 12.83 -16.33
N THR A 128 5.84 12.72 -15.02
CA THR A 128 7.04 13.15 -14.28
C THR A 128 7.69 11.96 -13.61
N ALA A 129 9.01 11.93 -13.73
CA ALA A 129 9.90 10.85 -13.34
C ALA A 129 9.61 10.26 -11.95
N HIS A 130 9.52 8.93 -11.93
CA HIS A 130 9.17 8.05 -10.82
C HIS A 130 10.33 7.91 -9.81
N ASN A 131 10.85 9.03 -9.26
CA ASN A 131 12.11 8.99 -8.51
C ASN A 131 12.10 9.53 -7.07
N ASP A 132 11.01 10.08 -6.51
CA ASP A 132 11.08 10.67 -5.15
C ASP A 132 9.92 10.38 -4.18
N GLU A 133 8.96 9.52 -4.54
CA GLU A 133 7.91 9.08 -3.60
C GLU A 133 7.59 7.61 -3.88
N LYS A 134 8.34 6.69 -3.25
CA LYS A 134 8.04 5.26 -3.33
C LYS A 134 6.63 5.04 -2.78
N ASP A 135 5.67 4.80 -3.68
CA ASP A 135 4.61 3.80 -3.60
C ASP A 135 4.20 3.33 -2.18
N ASN A 136 3.83 4.25 -1.28
CA ASN A 136 3.39 3.91 0.09
C ASN A 136 1.96 3.32 0.13
N PHE A 137 1.51 2.74 -0.99
CA PHE A 137 0.22 2.07 -1.12
C PHE A 137 0.34 0.59 -0.79
N VAL A 138 -0.79 -0.06 -0.52
CA VAL A 138 -0.78 -1.49 -0.18
C VAL A 138 -0.65 -2.30 -1.47
N GLY A 139 0.48 -2.97 -1.61
CA GLY A 139 0.83 -3.79 -2.75
C GLY A 139 1.04 -5.26 -2.41
N ASN A 140 1.38 -6.03 -3.44
CA ASN A 140 1.82 -7.42 -3.34
C ASN A 140 3.28 -7.52 -3.82
N LEU A 141 4.19 -7.77 -2.88
CA LEU A 141 5.60 -7.99 -3.14
C LEU A 141 5.91 -9.50 -3.08
N ASN A 142 6.00 -10.13 -4.25
CA ASN A 142 6.34 -11.55 -4.40
C ASN A 142 5.46 -12.49 -3.56
N GLY A 143 4.16 -12.24 -3.51
CA GLY A 143 3.20 -12.99 -2.71
C GLY A 143 3.10 -12.51 -1.26
N ASN A 144 3.64 -11.36 -0.89
CA ASN A 144 3.48 -10.80 0.46
C ASN A 144 2.85 -9.41 0.39
N LEU A 145 1.88 -9.14 1.26
CA LEU A 145 1.38 -7.77 1.43
C LEU A 145 2.51 -6.85 1.90
N ALA A 146 2.64 -5.71 1.25
CA ALA A 146 3.68 -4.73 1.56
C ALA A 146 3.24 -3.31 1.23
N CYS A 147 3.99 -2.37 1.78
CA CYS A 147 4.13 -0.98 1.39
C CYS A 147 5.67 -0.77 1.31
#